data_AF-A0A673YIW2-F1
#
_entry.id   AF-A0A673YIW2-F1
#
_cell.length_a   1.000
_cell.length_b   1.000
_cell.length_c   1.000
_cell.angle_alpha   90.00
_cell.angle_beta   90.00
_cell.angle_gamma   90.00
#
_symmetry.space_group_name_H-M   'P 1'
#
loop_
_entity.id
_entity.type
_entity.pdbx_description
1 polymer ?
#
loop_
_entity_poly.entity_id
_entity_poly.type
_entity_poly.pdbx_seq_one_letter_code
_entity_poly.pdbx_strand_id
1 'polypeptide(L)'
;MSCIPCGPCRCILKKDGASVPTPLHRPSLLTIHRLTLISLLSSMVKQNVNEKSFPFWLWIEGILDLIKRHLLCLCIMGFVSKEREKALLKDKEPGTFLLRFSESSREGAITFTWVEDVHFHAVEPYTKKELAAVSFPDILRNYKVMAAENIPENPLLYLYPNIPKDSAFTRYYSRPTEAAEPMELESASEAGYIQTELISVSEV
;
A
#
# COMPACT_ATOMS: atom_id res chain seq x y z
N MET A 1 -3.76 -0.40 16.85
CA MET A 1 -4.44 0.49 15.89
C MET A 1 -4.77 -0.28 14.62
N SER A 2 -6.00 -0.20 14.15
CA SER A 2 -6.48 -0.78 12.89
C SER A 2 -7.10 0.33 12.03
N CYS A 3 -6.79 0.35 10.73
CA CYS A 3 -7.50 1.16 9.74
C CYS A 3 -8.80 0.41 9.45
N ILE A 4 -9.92 0.96 9.90
CA ILE A 4 -11.23 0.37 9.59
C ILE A 4 -11.71 0.99 8.27
N PRO A 5 -12.04 0.18 7.25
CA PRO A 5 -12.64 0.68 6.01
C PRO A 5 -14.04 1.22 6.31
N CYS A 6 -14.19 2.55 6.34
CA CYS A 6 -15.50 3.20 6.44
C CYS A 6 -15.94 3.69 5.06
N GLY A 7 -16.51 2.79 4.25
CA GLY A 7 -17.09 3.13 2.96
C GLY A 7 -16.09 3.64 1.91
N PRO A 8 -16.56 4.24 0.80
CA PRO A 8 -15.88 4.14 -0.50
C PRO A 8 -14.57 4.91 -0.63
N CYS A 9 -14.09 5.63 0.40
CA CYS A 9 -12.78 6.31 0.44
C CYS A 9 -12.53 6.97 1.81
N ARG A 10 -12.77 6.30 2.95
CA ARG A 10 -12.38 6.85 4.27
C ARG A 10 -11.75 5.78 5.15
N CYS A 11 -10.42 5.74 5.16
CA CYS A 11 -9.66 5.05 6.20
C CYS A 11 -9.60 5.96 7.43
N ILE A 12 -10.14 5.49 8.56
CA ILE A 12 -9.93 6.13 9.86
C ILE A 12 -8.99 5.22 10.65
N LEU A 13 -7.84 5.76 11.06
CA LEU A 13 -6.93 5.11 12.01
C LEU A 13 -7.64 5.02 13.36
N LYS A 14 -8.04 3.81 13.77
CA LYS A 14 -8.74 3.57 15.04
C LYS A 14 -7.80 2.94 16.06
N LYS A 15 -7.80 3.46 17.29
CA LYS A 15 -7.13 2.82 18.43
C LYS A 15 -7.97 1.61 18.88
N ASP A 16 -7.31 0.51 19.20
CA ASP A 16 -7.99 -0.74 19.57
C ASP A 16 -8.84 -0.47 20.83
N GLY A 17 -10.15 -0.73 20.77
CA GLY A 17 -11.11 -0.55 21.89
C GLY A 17 -12.08 0.64 21.83
N ALA A 18 -12.06 1.50 20.81
CA ALA A 18 -13.05 2.60 20.72
C ALA A 18 -14.39 2.16 20.09
N SER A 19 -15.53 2.57 20.65
CA SER A 19 -16.87 2.38 20.06
C SER A 19 -17.10 3.32 18.86
N VAL A 20 -18.08 3.00 18.00
CA VAL A 20 -18.46 3.83 16.84
C VAL A 20 -19.04 5.16 17.35
N PRO A 21 -18.51 6.33 16.97
CA PRO A 21 -19.10 7.59 17.40
C PRO A 21 -20.41 7.85 16.64
N THR A 22 -21.47 8.10 17.40
CA THR A 22 -22.75 8.64 16.93
C THR A 22 -22.56 9.99 16.23
N PRO A 23 -23.37 10.32 15.20
CA PRO A 23 -23.13 11.47 14.35
C PRO A 23 -23.59 12.77 15.03
N LEU A 24 -22.69 13.44 15.74
CA LEU A 24 -22.83 14.87 16.00
C LEU A 24 -21.47 15.56 15.82
N HIS A 25 -21.48 16.54 14.92
CA HIS A 25 -20.35 17.33 14.41
C HIS A 25 -19.33 16.55 13.57
N ARG A 26 -19.35 16.78 12.25
CA ARG A 26 -18.29 16.37 11.31
C ARG A 26 -17.18 17.43 11.30
N PRO A 27 -16.05 17.23 11.99
CA PRO A 27 -14.85 17.98 11.65
C PRO A 27 -14.43 17.69 10.20
N SER A 28 -13.81 18.68 9.55
CA SER A 28 -13.35 18.53 8.15
C SER A 28 -12.42 17.31 8.02
N LEU A 29 -12.36 16.70 6.82
CA LEU A 29 -11.49 15.55 6.55
C LEU A 29 -10.02 15.84 6.89
N LEU A 30 -9.57 17.08 6.65
CA LEU A 30 -8.25 17.56 7.03
C LEU A 30 -8.03 17.56 8.54
N THR A 31 -9.04 17.92 9.34
CA THR A 31 -8.95 18.00 10.80
C THR A 31 -8.87 16.61 11.44
N ILE A 32 -9.62 15.63 10.92
CA ILE A 32 -9.57 14.23 11.39
C ILE A 32 -8.21 13.61 11.04
N HIS A 33 -7.71 13.82 9.80
CA HIS A 33 -6.38 13.39 9.42
C HIS A 33 -5.31 14.02 10.31
N ARG A 34 -5.35 15.34 10.55
CA ARG A 34 -4.39 16.04 11.42
C ARG A 34 -4.38 15.49 12.85
N LEU A 35 -5.54 15.35 13.50
CA LEU A 35 -5.61 14.93 14.90
C LEU A 35 -5.20 13.47 15.08
N THR A 36 -5.58 12.59 14.14
CA THR A 36 -5.20 11.19 14.22
C THR A 36 -3.71 11.01 13.98
N LEU A 37 -3.16 11.73 13.00
CA LEU A 37 -1.73 11.77 12.74
C LEU A 37 -0.95 12.30 13.96
N ILE A 38 -1.38 13.39 14.59
CA ILE A 38 -0.73 13.94 15.79
C ILE A 38 -0.73 12.94 16.96
N SER A 39 -1.87 12.26 17.20
CA SER A 39 -1.96 11.25 18.26
C SER A 39 -1.08 10.03 18.00
N LEU A 40 -0.97 9.63 16.73
CA LEU A 40 -0.13 8.53 16.28
C LEU A 40 1.35 8.89 16.39
N LEU A 41 1.71 10.11 16.00
CA LEU A 41 3.05 10.68 16.16
C LEU A 41 3.47 10.70 17.63
N SER A 42 2.60 11.14 18.53
CA SER A 42 2.90 11.15 19.97
C SER A 42 3.13 9.74 20.54
N SER A 43 2.34 8.74 20.11
CA SER A 43 2.51 7.35 20.55
C SER A 43 3.78 6.71 19.98
N MET A 44 4.15 7.03 18.75
CA MET A 44 5.33 6.48 18.07
C MET A 44 6.63 7.15 18.52
N VAL A 45 6.61 8.46 18.81
CA VAL A 45 7.75 9.17 19.46
C VAL A 45 8.12 8.49 20.77
N LYS A 46 7.13 8.06 21.57
CA LYS A 46 7.38 7.37 22.84
C LYS A 46 7.94 5.95 22.68
N GLN A 47 7.63 5.25 21.59
CA GLN A 47 8.12 3.89 21.37
C GLN A 47 9.48 3.83 20.66
N ASN A 48 9.87 4.89 19.95
CA ASN A 48 10.94 4.82 18.95
C ASN A 48 12.22 5.60 19.34
N VAL A 49 12.43 5.85 20.63
CA VAL A 49 13.58 6.63 21.13
C VAL A 49 14.92 5.89 21.00
N ASN A 50 14.97 4.56 20.77
CA ASN A 50 16.21 3.82 21.08
C ASN A 50 16.94 3.01 19.99
N GLU A 51 16.53 2.87 18.72
CA GLU A 51 17.27 1.95 17.80
C GLU A 51 17.35 2.36 16.32
N LYS A 52 17.17 3.63 15.95
CA LYS A 52 17.21 4.04 14.52
C LYS A 52 18.46 4.84 14.16
N SER A 53 19.02 4.56 12.99
CA SER A 53 20.15 5.29 12.39
C SER A 53 19.83 6.74 11.99
N PHE A 54 18.56 7.13 12.07
CA PHE A 54 18.07 8.48 11.75
C PHE A 54 16.99 8.94 12.75
N PRO A 55 16.83 10.28 12.91
CA PRO A 55 15.77 10.87 13.72
C PRO A 55 14.37 10.41 13.28
N PHE A 56 13.53 10.07 14.25
CA PHE A 56 12.12 9.73 14.03
C PHE A 56 11.36 10.77 13.21
N TRP A 57 11.65 12.05 13.40
CA TRP A 57 10.91 13.10 12.69
C TRP A 57 11.19 13.09 11.18
N LEU A 58 12.46 12.92 10.77
CA LEU A 58 12.83 12.82 9.36
C LEU A 58 12.18 11.61 8.68
N TRP A 59 12.04 10.51 9.41
CA TRP A 59 11.32 9.33 8.93
C TRP A 59 9.86 9.62 8.62
N ILE A 60 9.15 10.24 9.56
CA ILE A 60 7.75 10.61 9.34
C ILE A 60 7.62 11.61 8.19
N GLU A 61 8.50 12.59 8.08
CA GLU A 61 8.50 13.51 6.93
C GLU A 61 8.63 12.73 5.62
N GLY A 62 9.52 11.73 5.58
CA GLY A 62 9.64 10.78 4.47
C GLY A 62 8.33 10.06 4.14
N ILE A 63 7.66 9.50 5.15
CA ILE A 63 6.36 8.83 5.00
C ILE A 63 5.26 9.78 4.54
N LEU A 64 5.18 10.99 5.10
CA LEU A 64 4.18 11.98 4.71
C LEU A 64 4.36 12.42 3.27
N ASP A 65 5.60 12.63 2.82
CA ASP A 65 5.90 12.97 1.44
C ASP A 65 5.57 11.80 0.49
N LEU A 66 5.89 10.56 0.89
CA LEU A 66 5.50 9.34 0.15
C LEU A 66 3.99 9.25 -0.04
N ILE A 67 3.21 9.46 1.03
CA ILE A 67 1.74 9.42 0.98
C ILE A 67 1.22 10.49 0.04
N LYS A 68 1.66 11.75 0.22
CA LYS A 68 1.20 12.90 -0.56
C LYS A 68 1.40 12.70 -2.06
N ARG A 69 2.50 12.04 -2.46
CA ARG A 69 2.86 11.89 -3.87
C ARG A 69 2.28 10.65 -4.52
N HIS A 70 2.25 9.51 -3.80
CA HIS A 70 2.00 8.22 -4.44
C HIS A 70 0.82 7.43 -3.84
N LEU A 71 0.31 7.76 -2.65
CA LEU A 71 -0.58 6.87 -1.88
C LEU A 71 -1.86 7.52 -1.32
N LEU A 72 -2.16 8.77 -1.68
CA LEU A 72 -3.24 9.59 -1.08
C LEU A 72 -4.60 8.89 -0.99
N CYS A 73 -4.93 8.04 -1.96
CA CYS A 73 -6.24 7.42 -2.05
C CYS A 73 -6.27 5.94 -1.64
N LEU A 74 -5.16 5.38 -1.13
CA LEU A 74 -5.04 3.95 -0.86
C LEU A 74 -5.41 3.58 0.58
N CYS A 75 -6.00 2.41 0.76
CA CYS A 75 -6.33 1.86 2.06
C CYS A 75 -5.09 1.20 2.69
N ILE A 76 -4.28 2.01 3.40
CA ILE A 76 -3.02 1.57 4.00
C ILE A 76 -3.18 1.46 5.52
N MET A 77 -2.77 0.32 6.10
CA MET A 77 -2.71 0.14 7.55
C MET A 77 -1.53 0.93 8.15
N GLY A 78 -0.39 0.96 7.45
CA GLY A 78 0.64 1.98 7.61
C GLY A 78 1.57 1.75 8.77
N PHE A 79 1.14 2.04 10.00
CA PHE A 79 1.99 2.00 11.19
C PHE A 79 1.72 0.75 12.01
N VAL A 80 2.38 -0.34 11.61
CA VAL A 80 2.28 -1.66 12.25
C VAL A 80 3.68 -2.29 12.24
N SER A 81 4.12 -2.80 13.39
CA SER A 81 5.40 -3.49 13.49
C SER A 81 5.39 -4.84 12.77
N LYS A 82 6.56 -5.39 12.47
CA LYS A 82 6.72 -6.70 11.84
C LYS A 82 6.07 -7.83 12.63
N GLU A 83 6.08 -7.74 13.95
CA GLU A 83 5.49 -8.74 14.84
C GLU A 83 3.97 -8.61 14.84
N ARG A 84 3.47 -7.37 14.89
CA ARG A 84 2.03 -7.12 14.91
C ARG A 84 1.37 -7.41 13.56
N GLU A 85 2.03 -7.16 12.43
CA GLU A 85 1.48 -7.52 11.12
C GLU A 85 1.29 -9.02 10.97
N LYS A 86 2.28 -9.83 11.41
CA LYS A 86 2.18 -11.29 11.40
C LYS A 86 1.05 -11.77 12.30
N ALA A 87 0.91 -11.17 13.49
CA ALA A 87 -0.18 -11.49 14.40
C ALA A 87 -1.57 -11.17 13.79
N LEU A 88 -1.69 -10.10 13.00
CA LEU A 88 -2.95 -9.75 12.32
C LEU A 88 -3.27 -10.67 11.15
N LEU A 89 -2.25 -11.19 10.46
CA LEU A 89 -2.40 -12.08 9.31
C LEU A 89 -2.52 -13.56 9.67
N LYS A 90 -2.13 -13.96 10.90
CA LYS A 90 -2.01 -15.38 11.30
C LYS A 90 -3.27 -16.21 11.10
N ASP A 91 -4.44 -15.64 11.36
CA ASP A 91 -5.73 -16.34 11.26
C ASP A 91 -6.56 -15.84 10.06
N LYS A 92 -5.88 -15.44 8.97
CA LYS A 92 -6.51 -14.94 7.74
C LYS A 92 -6.38 -15.94 6.60
N GLU A 93 -7.28 -15.80 5.64
CA GLU A 93 -7.28 -16.65 4.45
C GLU A 93 -5.98 -16.45 3.65
N PRO A 94 -5.40 -17.53 3.07
CA PRO A 94 -4.26 -17.43 2.17
C PRO A 94 -4.48 -16.37 1.08
N GLY A 95 -3.42 -15.62 0.81
CA GLY A 95 -3.45 -14.46 -0.08
C GLY A 95 -4.04 -13.18 0.54
N THR A 96 -4.36 -13.19 1.83
CA THR A 96 -4.62 -11.95 2.58
C THR A 96 -3.31 -11.20 2.77
N PHE A 97 -3.28 -9.92 2.39
CA PHE A 97 -2.12 -9.06 2.50
C PHE A 97 -2.38 -7.76 3.27
N LEU A 98 -1.33 -7.22 3.86
CA LEU A 98 -1.35 -6.00 4.67
C LEU A 98 -0.29 -5.03 4.17
N LEU A 99 -0.69 -3.76 4.01
CA LEU A 99 0.19 -2.67 3.59
C LEU A 99 0.74 -1.92 4.81
N ARG A 100 2.06 -1.78 4.91
CA ARG A 100 2.71 -0.98 5.97
C ARG A 100 3.87 -0.14 5.47
N PHE A 101 4.20 0.88 6.24
CA PHE A 101 5.39 1.68 6.02
C PHE A 101 6.62 0.97 6.57
N SER A 102 7.74 1.12 5.88
CA SER A 102 9.04 0.65 6.37
C SER A 102 9.50 1.51 7.52
N GLU A 103 9.82 0.87 8.65
CA GLU A 103 10.38 1.55 9.82
C GLU A 103 11.87 1.88 9.69
N SER A 104 12.56 1.24 8.74
CA SER A 104 14.01 1.34 8.52
C SER A 104 14.42 2.24 7.36
N SER A 105 13.47 2.77 6.57
CA SER A 105 13.77 3.66 5.44
C SER A 105 13.64 5.12 5.83
N ARG A 106 14.77 5.85 5.89
CA ARG A 106 14.81 7.28 6.24
C ARG A 106 13.90 8.14 5.36
N GLU A 107 13.89 7.88 4.05
CA GLU A 107 13.15 8.68 3.07
C GLU A 107 11.67 8.26 2.96
N GLY A 108 11.27 7.23 3.71
CA GLY A 108 9.98 6.61 3.64
C GLY A 108 9.90 5.57 2.52
N ALA A 109 9.31 4.42 2.84
CA ALA A 109 9.03 3.36 1.88
C ALA A 109 7.78 2.59 2.32
N ILE A 110 7.12 1.93 1.37
CA ILE A 110 5.95 1.08 1.60
C ILE A 110 6.29 -0.37 1.24
N THR A 111 5.81 -1.32 2.03
CA THR A 111 5.92 -2.76 1.75
C THR A 111 4.56 -3.40 1.99
N PHE A 112 4.43 -4.64 1.53
CA PHE A 112 3.30 -5.49 1.85
C PHE A 112 3.80 -6.84 2.35
N THR A 113 2.97 -7.46 3.19
CA THR A 113 3.16 -8.82 3.70
C THR A 113 1.91 -9.60 3.42
N TRP A 114 2.04 -10.84 2.94
CA TRP A 114 0.92 -11.75 2.72
C TRP A 114 1.14 -13.07 3.46
N VAL A 115 0.02 -13.74 3.76
CA VAL A 115 0.01 -15.08 4.35
C VAL A 115 -0.25 -16.12 3.26
N GLU A 116 0.52 -17.20 3.29
CA GLU A 116 0.35 -18.40 2.47
C GLU A 116 0.40 -19.60 3.41
N ASP A 117 -0.76 -20.19 3.68
CA ASP A 117 -0.98 -21.20 4.73
C ASP A 117 -0.46 -20.77 6.11
N VAL A 118 0.74 -21.24 6.49
CA VAL A 118 1.41 -20.95 7.77
C VAL A 118 2.60 -20.00 7.63
N HIS A 119 2.94 -19.62 6.40
CA HIS A 119 4.09 -18.79 6.07
C HIS A 119 3.68 -17.34 5.83
N PHE A 120 4.60 -16.42 6.17
CA PHE A 120 4.43 -15.00 5.92
C PHE A 120 5.55 -14.53 5.03
N HIS A 121 5.20 -13.92 3.91
CA HIS A 121 6.12 -13.41 2.93
C HIS A 121 6.00 -11.90 2.88
N ALA A 122 7.14 -11.21 2.76
CA ALA A 122 7.19 -9.76 2.67
C ALA A 122 8.21 -9.36 1.61
N VAL A 123 7.85 -8.34 0.82
CA VAL A 123 8.76 -7.78 -0.18
C VAL A 123 9.66 -6.71 0.41
N GLU A 124 10.78 -6.45 -0.25
CA GLU A 124 11.59 -5.28 0.04
C GLU A 124 10.74 -4.00 -0.09
N PRO A 125 10.92 -3.01 0.80
CA PRO A 125 10.09 -1.80 0.76
C PRO A 125 10.36 -0.92 -0.47
N TYR A 126 9.31 -0.59 -1.19
CA TYR A 126 9.34 0.35 -2.31
C TYR A 126 9.47 1.79 -1.83
N THR A 127 10.53 2.42 -2.28
CA THR A 127 10.88 3.82 -2.10
C THR A 127 10.18 4.72 -3.13
N LYS A 128 10.29 6.03 -2.93
CA LYS A 128 9.80 7.03 -3.91
C LYS A 128 10.37 6.82 -5.31
N LYS A 129 11.61 6.34 -5.41
CA LYS A 129 12.27 6.10 -6.70
C LYS A 129 11.54 5.02 -7.49
N GLU A 130 11.19 3.92 -6.85
CA GLU A 130 10.45 2.83 -7.50
C GLU A 130 9.01 3.25 -7.78
N LEU A 131 8.35 3.93 -6.84
CA LEU A 131 6.97 4.42 -7.02
C LEU A 131 6.83 5.55 -8.04
N ALA A 132 7.93 6.17 -8.46
CA ALA A 132 7.96 7.11 -9.58
C ALA A 132 8.01 6.40 -10.94
N ALA A 133 8.52 5.18 -10.99
CA ALA A 133 8.59 4.38 -12.22
C ALA A 133 7.31 3.58 -12.46
N VAL A 134 6.72 3.01 -11.40
CA VAL A 134 5.48 2.22 -11.47
C VAL A 134 4.58 2.60 -10.30
N SER A 135 3.29 2.81 -10.57
CA SER A 135 2.34 3.13 -9.51
C SER A 135 2.20 1.96 -8.53
N PHE A 136 2.01 2.25 -7.24
CA PHE A 136 1.85 1.19 -6.24
C PHE A 136 0.65 0.26 -6.52
N PRO A 137 -0.53 0.76 -6.96
CA PRO A 137 -1.62 -0.12 -7.41
C PRO A 137 -1.24 -1.07 -8.54
N ASP A 138 -0.48 -0.59 -9.53
CA ASP A 138 -0.04 -1.43 -10.64
C ASP A 138 0.98 -2.47 -10.19
N ILE A 139 1.87 -2.13 -9.25
CA ILE A 139 2.75 -3.10 -8.58
C ILE A 139 1.92 -4.22 -7.94
N LEU A 140 0.87 -3.89 -7.16
CA LEU A 140 0.02 -4.89 -6.52
C LEU A 140 -0.79 -5.75 -7.52
N ARG A 141 -1.23 -5.15 -8.63
CA ARG A 141 -1.95 -5.85 -9.71
C ARG A 141 -1.05 -6.85 -10.42
N ASN A 142 0.16 -6.42 -10.74
CA ASN A 142 1.08 -7.15 -11.58
C ASN A 142 2.07 -8.00 -10.79
N TYR A 143 2.07 -7.94 -9.45
CA TYR A 143 2.97 -8.75 -8.63
C TYR A 143 2.76 -10.25 -8.90
N LYS A 144 3.86 -10.97 -9.14
CA LYS A 144 3.86 -12.41 -9.40
C LYS A 144 4.93 -13.12 -8.58
N VAL A 145 4.60 -14.32 -8.12
CA VAL A 145 5.56 -15.28 -7.55
C VAL A 145 5.56 -16.53 -8.42
N MET A 146 6.72 -17.17 -8.55
CA MET A 146 6.83 -18.43 -9.29
C MET A 146 6.31 -19.57 -8.42
N ALA A 147 5.23 -20.22 -8.83
CA ALA A 147 4.67 -21.38 -8.14
C ALA A 147 5.40 -22.68 -8.53
N ALA A 148 5.11 -23.78 -7.83
CA ALA A 148 5.73 -25.10 -8.02
C ALA A 148 5.62 -25.66 -9.46
N GLU A 149 4.68 -25.16 -10.27
CA GLU A 149 4.48 -25.55 -11.67
C GLU A 149 5.11 -24.57 -12.69
N ASN A 150 5.96 -23.62 -12.25
CA ASN A 150 6.51 -22.52 -13.07
C ASN A 150 5.45 -21.58 -13.68
N ILE A 151 4.23 -21.57 -13.13
CA ILE A 151 3.18 -20.65 -13.55
C ILE A 151 3.23 -19.43 -12.60
N PRO A 152 3.44 -18.20 -13.13
CA PRO A 152 3.48 -17.01 -12.30
C PRO A 152 2.07 -16.63 -11.82
N GLU A 153 1.83 -16.77 -10.52
CA GLU A 153 0.55 -16.45 -9.89
C GLU A 153 0.65 -15.17 -9.05
N ASN A 154 -0.47 -14.45 -8.92
CA ASN A 154 -0.51 -13.28 -8.05
C ASN A 154 -0.98 -13.75 -6.66
N PRO A 155 -0.11 -13.73 -5.64
CA PRO A 155 -0.45 -14.23 -4.31
C PRO A 155 -1.35 -13.27 -3.54
N LEU A 156 -1.60 -12.07 -4.05
CA LEU A 156 -2.36 -11.01 -3.38
C LEU A 156 -3.82 -11.07 -3.82
N LEU A 157 -4.68 -11.57 -2.94
CA LEU A 157 -6.11 -11.79 -3.22
C LEU A 157 -7.01 -10.86 -2.39
N TYR A 158 -6.70 -10.70 -1.11
CA TYR A 158 -7.52 -9.95 -0.16
C TYR A 158 -6.70 -8.91 0.58
N LEU A 159 -7.11 -7.65 0.51
CA LEU A 159 -6.59 -6.64 1.42
C LEU A 159 -7.17 -6.88 2.82
N TYR A 160 -6.30 -6.93 3.82
CA TYR A 160 -6.70 -7.08 5.21
C TYR A 160 -7.79 -6.05 5.61
N PRO A 161 -8.86 -6.47 6.33
CA PRO A 161 -9.03 -7.79 6.95
C PRO A 161 -9.74 -8.85 6.11
N ASN A 162 -10.47 -8.48 5.05
CA ASN A 162 -11.17 -9.39 4.12
C ASN A 162 -11.83 -8.56 2.99
N ILE A 163 -11.04 -7.76 2.27
CA ILE A 163 -11.53 -6.92 1.17
C ILE A 163 -10.94 -7.49 -0.12
N PRO A 164 -11.75 -7.92 -1.10
CA PRO A 164 -11.21 -8.38 -2.38
C PRO A 164 -10.29 -7.31 -2.99
N LYS A 165 -9.08 -7.69 -3.42
CA LYS A 165 -8.06 -6.77 -3.95
C LYS A 165 -8.64 -5.87 -5.04
N ASP A 166 -9.36 -6.44 -5.99
CA ASP A 166 -9.93 -5.68 -7.10
C ASP A 166 -10.97 -4.67 -6.59
N SER A 167 -11.77 -5.02 -5.59
CA SER A 167 -12.70 -4.04 -4.98
C SER A 167 -11.95 -2.86 -4.31
N ALA A 168 -10.73 -3.08 -3.81
CA ALA A 168 -9.95 -2.06 -3.13
C ALA A 168 -9.12 -1.20 -4.11
N PHE A 169 -8.60 -1.79 -5.19
CA PHE A 169 -7.58 -1.15 -6.04
C PHE A 169 -7.99 -0.88 -7.49
N THR A 170 -9.09 -1.46 -8.00
CA THR A 170 -9.49 -1.34 -9.41
C THR A 170 -9.54 0.10 -9.92
N ARG A 171 -9.96 1.04 -9.08
CA ARG A 171 -10.11 2.46 -9.45
C ARG A 171 -8.78 3.20 -9.60
N TYR A 172 -7.69 2.59 -9.15
CA TYR A 172 -6.35 3.20 -9.15
C TYR A 172 -5.40 2.52 -10.13
N TYR A 173 -5.83 1.48 -10.83
CA TYR A 173 -5.02 0.88 -11.89
C TYR A 173 -4.88 1.83 -13.06
N SER A 174 -3.66 1.92 -13.59
CA SER A 174 -3.42 2.65 -14.82
C SER A 174 -4.22 1.96 -15.93
N ARG A 175 -5.00 2.75 -16.68
CA ARG A 175 -5.58 2.25 -17.92
C ARG A 175 -4.44 2.08 -18.93
N PRO A 176 -4.47 1.04 -19.79
CA PRO A 176 -3.63 1.05 -20.97
C PRO A 176 -3.85 2.40 -21.65
N THR A 177 -2.78 3.16 -21.86
CA THR A 177 -2.84 4.38 -22.63
C THR A 177 -3.29 3.96 -24.02
N GLU A 178 -4.59 4.10 -24.32
CA GLU A 178 -5.04 4.20 -25.71
C GLU A 178 -4.27 5.40 -26.26
N ALA A 179 -3.27 5.10 -27.09
CA ALA A 179 -2.43 6.11 -27.70
C ALA A 179 -3.35 7.15 -28.34
N ALA A 180 -3.08 8.42 -28.06
CA ALA A 180 -3.77 9.53 -28.69
C ALA A 180 -3.89 9.25 -30.19
N GLU A 181 -5.13 9.22 -30.69
CA GLU A 181 -5.46 9.10 -32.11
C GLU A 181 -4.46 9.95 -32.93
N PRO A 182 -3.60 9.33 -33.75
CA PRO A 182 -2.66 10.07 -34.55
C PRO A 182 -3.46 10.91 -35.54
N MET A 183 -3.26 12.23 -35.54
CA MET A 183 -3.69 13.08 -36.64
C MET A 183 -3.25 12.43 -37.95
N GLU A 184 -4.22 12.11 -38.81
CA GLU A 184 -3.99 11.46 -40.10
C GLU A 184 -2.92 12.22 -40.89
N LEU A 185 -1.77 11.60 -41.09
CA LEU A 185 -0.89 11.93 -42.21
C LEU A 185 -0.41 10.63 -42.84
N GLU A 186 -0.83 10.43 -44.07
CA GLU A 186 -0.57 9.24 -44.87
C GLU A 186 0.93 8.93 -44.99
N SER A 187 1.27 7.67 -44.70
CA SER A 187 1.93 6.72 -45.61
C SER A 187 3.03 5.88 -44.96
N ALA A 188 2.84 4.56 -45.13
CA ALA A 188 3.80 3.46 -45.07
C ALA A 188 4.33 2.95 -43.71
N SER A 189 4.00 1.67 -43.45
CA SER A 189 4.55 0.70 -42.48
C SER A 189 4.09 0.80 -41.02
N GLU A 190 2.94 0.19 -40.72
CA GLU A 190 2.53 -0.20 -39.36
C GLU A 190 3.50 -1.25 -38.79
N ALA A 191 4.60 -0.81 -38.19
CA ALA A 191 5.27 -1.56 -37.14
C ALA A 191 4.63 -1.13 -35.81
N GLY A 192 3.51 -1.75 -35.44
CA GLY A 192 2.90 -1.56 -34.13
C GLY A 192 3.89 -1.96 -33.03
N TYR A 193 4.31 -1.02 -32.19
CA TYR A 193 5.18 -1.30 -31.04
C TYR A 193 4.43 -2.21 -30.06
N ILE A 194 5.10 -3.27 -29.58
CA ILE A 194 4.55 -4.15 -28.54
C ILE A 194 4.53 -3.40 -27.21
N GLN A 195 3.35 -3.24 -26.62
CA GLN A 195 3.20 -2.64 -25.30
C GLN A 195 3.86 -3.54 -24.23
N THR A 196 4.73 -2.95 -23.40
CA THR A 196 5.40 -3.64 -22.29
C THR A 196 4.92 -3.06 -20.96
N GLU A 197 4.75 -3.92 -19.95
CA GLU A 197 4.44 -3.53 -18.58
C GLU A 197 5.57 -4.01 -17.65
N LEU A 198 5.96 -3.16 -16.69
CA LEU A 198 6.91 -3.55 -15.64
C LEU A 198 6.21 -4.46 -14.63
N ILE A 199 6.77 -5.65 -14.42
CA ILE A 199 6.26 -6.68 -13.51
C ILE A 199 7.27 -6.86 -12.37
N SER A 200 6.82 -6.73 -11.13
CA SER A 200 7.62 -7.08 -9.96
C SER A 200 7.47 -8.58 -9.69
N VAL A 201 8.60 -9.31 -9.71
CA VAL A 201 8.66 -10.75 -9.47
C VAL A 201 9.56 -11.04 -8.28
N SER A 202 9.20 -12.01 -7.45
CA SER A 202 10.06 -12.54 -6.39
C SER A 202 10.20 -14.06 -6.54
N GLU A 203 11.42 -14.57 -6.36
CA GLU A 203 11.68 -16.01 -6.18
C GLU A 203 11.38 -16.35 -4.71
N VAL A 204 10.60 -17.40 -4.47
CA VAL A 204 10.24 -17.89 -3.13
C VAL A 204 11.12 -19.08 -2.77
#